data_AF-A0A2N1VED6-F1
#
_entry.id   AF-A0A2N1VED6-F1
#
_cell.length_a   1.000
_cell.length_b   1.000
_cell.length_c   1.000
_cell.angle_alpha   90.00
_cell.angle_beta   90.00
_cell.angle_gamma   90.00
#
_symmetry.space_group_name_H-M   'P 1'
#
loop_
_entity.id
_entity.type
_entity.pdbx_description
1 polymer ?
#
loop_
_entity_poly.entity_id
_entity_poly.type
_entity_poly.pdbx_seq_one_letter_code
_entity_poly.pdbx_strand_id
1 'polypeptide(L)'
;MDLSTTYMGLKLKNPVVASASPLSQSVDSVKAMEDAGASAVVVYSLFEEQITHEAGELDHYLTYHSESNAEASSYFPEPEQFHLTPYQYLDHIANLKKSVKIPVIGSLNGVSAGGWVKYAQNIEQAGA
;
A
#
# COMPACT_ATOMS: atom_id res chain seq x y z
N MET A 1 -7.33 4.44 -34.45
CA MET A 1 -5.88 4.24 -34.16
C MET A 1 -5.80 3.27 -33.00
N ASP A 2 -4.96 2.24 -33.07
CA ASP A 2 -4.71 1.34 -31.94
C ASP A 2 -3.65 1.96 -31.03
N LEU A 3 -3.94 2.04 -29.73
CA LEU A 3 -3.05 2.58 -28.70
C LEU A 3 -2.54 1.50 -27.74
N SER A 4 -2.88 0.23 -27.98
CA SER A 4 -2.49 -0.87 -27.10
C SER A 4 -0.97 -0.96 -26.96
N THR A 5 -0.52 -1.31 -25.75
CA THR A 5 0.91 -1.38 -25.43
C THR A 5 1.23 -2.51 -24.46
N THR A 6 2.51 -2.85 -24.37
CA THR A 6 3.03 -3.77 -23.36
C THR A 6 4.01 -3.02 -22.46
N TYR A 7 3.75 -3.01 -21.17
CA TYR A 7 4.60 -2.36 -20.17
C TYR A 7 5.01 -3.37 -19.11
N MET A 8 6.31 -3.67 -19.01
CA MET A 8 6.86 -4.64 -18.04
C MET A 8 6.12 -6.00 -18.03
N GLY A 9 5.70 -6.48 -19.22
CA GLY A 9 4.94 -7.73 -19.38
C GLY A 9 3.42 -7.59 -19.25
N LEU A 10 2.92 -6.45 -18.75
CA LEU A 10 1.49 -6.15 -18.67
C LEU A 10 0.94 -5.71 -20.03
N LYS A 11 -0.18 -6.30 -20.46
CA LYS A 11 -0.91 -5.87 -21.66
C LYS A 11 -1.90 -4.77 -21.29
N LEU A 12 -1.75 -3.59 -21.90
CA LEU A 12 -2.54 -2.40 -21.62
C LEU A 12 -3.36 -1.98 -22.84
N LYS A 13 -4.61 -1.56 -22.63
CA LYS A 13 -5.51 -1.09 -23.70
C LYS A 13 -5.05 0.22 -24.34
N ASN A 14 -4.26 1.02 -23.61
CA ASN A 14 -3.65 2.27 -24.03
C ASN A 14 -2.45 2.58 -23.10
N PRO A 15 -1.63 3.64 -23.31
CA PRO A 15 -0.48 3.93 -22.46
C PRO A 15 -0.80 4.79 -21.22
N VAL A 16 -2.07 5.04 -20.89
CA VAL A 16 -2.46 5.96 -19.80
C VAL A 16 -2.59 5.21 -18.48
N VAL A 17 -1.66 5.46 -17.56
CA VAL A 17 -1.62 4.86 -16.23
C VAL A 17 -1.87 5.93 -15.16
N ALA A 18 -2.78 5.67 -14.23
CA ALA A 18 -3.00 6.56 -13.09
C ALA A 18 -1.84 6.41 -12.09
N SER A 19 -1.21 7.52 -11.71
CA SER A 19 -0.06 7.53 -10.80
C SER A 19 -0.47 7.32 -9.34
N ALA A 20 0.52 6.95 -8.51
CA ALA A 20 0.37 6.87 -7.05
C ALA A 20 -0.13 8.23 -6.53
N SER A 21 -1.37 8.25 -6.07
CA SER A 21 -2.05 9.48 -5.65
C SER A 21 -3.23 9.16 -4.72
N PRO A 22 -3.75 10.15 -3.99
CA PRO A 22 -4.92 9.97 -3.11
C PRO A 22 -6.15 9.42 -3.82
N LEU A 23 -6.25 9.57 -5.14
CA LEU A 23 -7.36 9.02 -5.94
C LEU A 23 -7.44 7.49 -5.88
N SER A 24 -6.36 6.81 -5.50
CA SER A 24 -6.35 5.36 -5.34
C SER A 24 -6.78 4.87 -3.95
N GLN A 25 -7.08 5.76 -2.99
CA GLN A 25 -7.50 5.37 -1.63
C GLN A 25 -8.91 4.77 -1.57
N SER A 26 -9.75 5.02 -2.58
CA SER A 26 -11.10 4.46 -2.67
C SER A 26 -11.23 3.54 -3.87
N VAL A 27 -11.85 2.38 -3.66
CA VAL A 27 -12.19 1.44 -4.73
C VAL A 27 -13.06 2.10 -5.80
N ASP A 28 -14.01 2.94 -5.39
CA ASP A 28 -14.91 3.61 -6.33
C ASP A 28 -14.18 4.66 -7.19
N SER A 29 -13.20 5.36 -6.62
CA SER A 29 -12.35 6.27 -7.39
C SER A 29 -11.53 5.53 -8.45
N VAL A 30 -11.00 4.34 -8.12
CA VAL A 30 -10.25 3.52 -9.08
C VAL A 30 -11.14 2.96 -10.18
N LYS A 31 -12.36 2.51 -9.85
CA LYS A 31 -13.36 2.12 -10.84
C LYS A 31 -13.70 3.27 -11.79
N ALA A 32 -13.91 4.47 -11.25
CA ALA A 32 -14.15 5.66 -12.07
C ALA A 32 -12.96 5.98 -13.00
N MET A 33 -11.71 5.79 -12.55
CA MET A 33 -10.53 5.93 -13.40
C MET A 33 -10.48 4.88 -14.53
N GLU A 34 -10.81 3.62 -14.22
CA GLU A 34 -10.93 2.54 -15.21
C GLU A 34 -11.98 2.86 -16.28
N ASP A 35 -13.17 3.29 -15.84
CA ASP A 35 -14.30 3.70 -16.67
C ASP A 35 -13.95 4.92 -17.53
N ALA A 36 -13.17 5.86 -17.00
CA ALA A 36 -12.65 7.02 -17.73
C ALA A 36 -11.54 6.66 -18.73
N GLY A 37 -11.09 5.41 -18.76
CA GLY A 37 -10.18 4.90 -19.78
C GLY A 37 -8.74 4.67 -19.32
N ALA A 38 -8.41 4.84 -18.04
CA ALA A 38 -7.10 4.41 -17.53
C ALA A 38 -6.87 2.93 -17.82
N SER A 39 -5.63 2.55 -18.16
CA SER A 39 -5.26 1.19 -18.51
C SER A 39 -4.62 0.42 -17.37
N ALA A 40 -4.14 1.11 -16.34
CA ALA A 40 -3.61 0.57 -15.09
C ALA A 40 -3.65 1.66 -14.00
N VAL A 41 -3.52 1.25 -12.75
CA VAL A 41 -3.42 2.16 -11.59
C VAL A 41 -2.21 1.81 -10.75
N VAL A 42 -1.47 2.82 -10.31
CA VAL A 42 -0.48 2.70 -9.25
C VAL A 42 -1.15 3.13 -7.95
N VAL A 43 -1.17 2.24 -6.97
CA VAL A 43 -1.76 2.51 -5.64
C VAL A 43 -0.90 3.53 -4.90
N TYR A 44 -1.49 4.30 -3.98
CA TYR A 44 -0.76 5.21 -3.10
C TYR A 44 0.39 4.47 -2.38
N SER A 45 1.41 5.21 -1.99
CA SER A 45 2.64 4.62 -1.46
C SER A 45 2.46 4.13 -0.02
N LEU A 46 2.92 2.91 0.24
CA LEU A 46 3.21 2.42 1.58
C LEU A 46 4.66 2.79 1.93
N PHE A 47 4.85 3.53 3.03
CA PHE A 47 6.17 4.03 3.46
C PHE A 47 6.80 3.19 4.59
N GLU A 48 8.13 3.19 4.69
CA GLU A 48 8.88 2.49 5.76
C GLU A 48 8.42 2.87 7.15
N GLU A 49 8.09 4.14 7.36
CA GLU A 49 7.65 4.67 8.64
C GLU A 49 6.37 3.98 9.10
N GLN A 50 5.45 3.69 8.18
CA GLN A 50 4.21 2.95 8.46
C GLN A 50 4.49 1.48 8.78
N ILE A 51 5.46 0.89 8.07
CA ILE A 51 5.91 -0.49 8.29
C ILE A 51 6.59 -0.64 9.66
N THR A 52 7.46 0.31 10.01
CA THR A 52 8.26 0.31 11.24
C THR A 52 7.40 0.64 12.44
N HIS A 53 6.47 1.59 12.32
CA HIS A 53 5.56 1.95 13.39
C HIS A 53 4.71 0.75 13.81
N GLU A 54 4.11 0.01 12.85
CA GLU A 54 3.34 -1.19 13.18
C GLU A 54 4.21 -2.30 13.78
N ALA A 55 5.44 -2.50 13.28
CA ALA A 55 6.36 -3.48 13.85
C ALA A 55 6.78 -3.11 15.29
N GLY A 56 7.02 -1.81 15.55
CA GLY A 56 7.36 -1.28 16.87
C GLY A 56 6.19 -1.30 17.84
N GLU A 57 4.96 -1.03 17.39
CA GLU A 57 3.75 -1.20 18.20
C GLU A 57 3.53 -2.67 18.56
N LEU A 58 3.69 -3.59 17.61
CA LEU A 58 3.55 -5.02 17.88
C LEU A 58 4.61 -5.51 18.88
N ASP A 59 5.87 -5.09 18.72
CA ASP A 59 6.95 -5.38 19.67
C ASP A 59 6.67 -4.77 21.04
N HIS A 60 6.16 -3.53 21.08
CA HIS A 60 5.73 -2.88 22.32
C HIS A 60 4.63 -3.69 23.01
N TYR A 61 3.54 -4.08 22.34
CA TYR A 61 2.45 -4.86 22.93
C TYR A 61 2.89 -6.28 23.36
N LEU A 62 3.79 -6.91 22.61
CA LEU A 62 4.35 -8.23 22.94
C LEU A 62 5.33 -8.17 24.13
N THR A 63 6.05 -7.05 24.27
CA THR A 63 7.07 -6.83 25.32
C THR A 63 6.51 -6.09 26.54
N TYR A 64 5.32 -5.47 26.45
CA TYR A 64 4.69 -4.71 27.54
C TYR A 64 4.41 -5.57 28.79
N HIS A 65 4.34 -6.90 28.63
CA HIS A 65 4.17 -7.81 29.76
C HIS A 65 5.49 -8.29 30.40
N SER A 66 6.66 -7.85 29.93
CA SER A 66 7.96 -8.31 30.48
C SER A 66 8.65 -7.32 31.43
N GLU A 67 8.29 -6.04 31.48
CA GLU A 67 8.95 -5.05 32.35
C GLU A 67 7.93 -4.04 32.93
N SER A 68 7.18 -4.46 33.94
CA SER A 68 6.32 -3.60 34.75
C SER A 68 7.16 -2.60 35.58
N ASN A 69 7.28 -1.35 35.15
CA ASN A 69 7.77 -0.22 35.97
C ASN A 69 6.97 1.07 35.71
N ALA A 70 6.71 1.82 36.78
CA ALA A 70 5.54 2.70 36.91
C ALA A 70 5.76 4.21 36.65
N GLU A 71 6.89 4.66 36.08
CA GLU A 71 7.22 6.11 36.13
C GLU A 71 7.64 6.78 34.81
N ALA A 72 7.39 6.20 33.64
CA ALA A 72 7.66 6.90 32.36
C ALA A 72 6.56 6.65 31.32
N SER A 73 5.67 7.63 31.12
CA SER A 73 4.44 7.47 30.33
C SER A 73 4.44 8.04 28.91
N SER A 74 5.56 8.49 28.33
CA SER A 74 5.77 8.73 26.86
C SER A 74 6.82 9.83 26.61
N TYR A 75 7.59 9.74 25.51
CA TYR A 75 8.61 10.72 25.11
C TYR A 75 8.45 11.32 23.70
N PHE A 76 7.41 10.98 22.94
CA PHE A 76 7.24 11.51 21.58
C PHE A 76 5.78 11.86 21.25
N PRO A 77 5.53 12.97 20.53
CA PRO A 77 4.21 13.25 19.99
C PRO A 77 3.83 12.20 18.94
N GLU A 78 2.61 11.69 19.04
CA GLU A 78 1.96 10.87 18.01
C GLU A 78 1.95 11.63 16.67
N PRO A 79 2.57 11.11 15.60
CA PRO A 79 2.47 11.71 14.28
C PRO A 79 1.01 11.78 13.85
N GLU A 80 0.59 12.92 13.29
CA GLU A 80 -0.76 13.14 12.79
C GLU A 80 -1.15 12.08 11.76
N GLN A 81 -1.99 11.14 12.19
CA GLN A 81 -2.80 10.19 11.43
C GLN A 81 -2.15 9.66 10.15
N PHE A 82 -1.35 8.61 10.28
CA PHE A 82 -1.08 7.72 9.15
C PHE A 82 -2.34 6.90 8.86
N HIS A 83 -3.05 7.26 7.79
CA HIS A 83 -4.27 6.54 7.40
C HIS A 83 -3.86 5.22 6.74
N LEU A 84 -4.23 4.14 7.42
CA LEU A 84 -4.12 2.73 7.06
C LEU A 84 -2.84 2.04 7.53
N THR A 85 -3.01 1.01 8.37
CA THR A 85 -1.92 0.11 8.75
C THR A 85 -1.47 -0.69 7.53
N PRO A 86 -0.22 -1.17 7.49
CA PRO A 86 0.27 -2.00 6.38
C PRO A 86 -0.63 -3.19 6.03
N TYR A 87 -1.36 -3.82 6.97
CA TYR A 87 -2.36 -4.84 6.61
C TYR A 87 -3.56 -4.28 5.86
N GLN A 88 -4.06 -3.11 6.27
CA GLN A 88 -5.17 -2.46 5.59
C GLN A 88 -4.78 -2.03 4.17
N TYR A 89 -3.51 -1.71 3.93
CA TYR A 89 -2.97 -1.50 2.59
C TYR A 89 -3.09 -2.77 1.71
N LEU A 90 -2.71 -3.93 2.24
CA LEU A 90 -2.79 -5.21 1.53
C LEU A 90 -4.24 -5.59 1.23
N ASP A 91 -5.13 -5.44 2.22
CA ASP A 91 -6.57 -5.67 2.04
C ASP A 91 -7.16 -4.74 0.98
N HIS A 92 -6.71 -3.47 0.96
CA HIS A 92 -7.12 -2.52 -0.05
C HIS A 92 -6.68 -2.94 -1.45
N ILE A 93 -5.43 -3.38 -1.64
CA ILE A 93 -4.96 -3.94 -2.92
C ILE A 93 -5.81 -5.13 -3.33
N ALA A 94 -6.07 -6.07 -2.42
CA ALA A 94 -6.89 -7.25 -2.71
C ALA A 94 -8.32 -6.86 -3.12
N ASN A 95 -8.90 -5.83 -2.50
CA ASN A 95 -10.22 -5.31 -2.85
C ASN A 95 -10.22 -4.60 -4.20
N LEU A 96 -9.18 -3.82 -4.52
CA LEU A 96 -9.00 -3.23 -5.84
C LEU A 96 -8.90 -4.31 -6.91
N LYS A 97 -8.05 -5.33 -6.70
CA LYS A 97 -7.87 -6.43 -7.65
C LYS A 97 -9.15 -7.18 -7.97
N LYS A 98 -10.05 -7.33 -6.99
CA LYS A 98 -11.38 -7.95 -7.18
C LYS A 98 -12.37 -7.04 -7.92
N SER A 99 -12.16 -5.72 -7.86
CA SER A 99 -13.14 -4.72 -8.28
C SER A 99 -12.88 -4.14 -9.67
N VAL A 100 -11.63 -4.16 -10.15
CA VAL A 100 -11.25 -3.63 -11.47
C VAL A 100 -10.58 -4.68 -12.34
N LYS A 101 -10.62 -4.48 -13.66
CA LYS A 101 -10.00 -5.40 -14.64
C LYS A 101 -8.61 -4.93 -15.06
N ILE A 102 -8.34 -3.64 -14.93
CA ILE A 102 -7.02 -3.07 -15.19
C ILE A 102 -5.98 -3.55 -14.16
N PRO A 103 -4.70 -3.68 -14.54
CA PRO A 103 -3.63 -3.99 -13.58
C PRO A 103 -3.55 -2.97 -12.44
N VAL A 104 -3.30 -3.49 -11.25
CA VAL A 104 -3.10 -2.74 -10.01
C VAL A 104 -1.62 -2.87 -9.66
N ILE A 105 -0.90 -1.76 -9.54
CA ILE A 105 0.55 -1.75 -9.27
C ILE A 105 0.75 -1.21 -7.86
N GLY A 106 1.35 -2.02 -6.98
CA GLY A 106 1.69 -1.57 -5.63
C GLY A 106 2.82 -0.54 -5.63
N SER A 107 2.71 0.46 -4.77
CA SER A 107 3.76 1.47 -4.56
C SER A 107 4.35 1.28 -3.17
N LEU A 108 5.60 0.85 -3.12
CA LEU A 108 6.32 0.60 -1.88
C LEU A 108 7.56 1.50 -1.81
N ASN A 109 7.61 2.34 -0.78
CA ASN A 109 8.76 3.18 -0.47
C ASN A 109 9.35 2.72 0.86
N GLY A 110 10.26 1.76 0.80
CA GLY A 110 10.98 1.27 1.97
C GLY A 110 12.48 1.24 1.75
N VAL A 111 13.21 1.10 2.85
CA VAL A 111 14.68 1.19 2.89
C VAL A 111 15.32 -0.03 3.55
N SER A 112 14.59 -0.77 4.38
CA SER A 112 15.14 -1.93 5.09
C SER A 112 15.04 -3.19 4.22
N ALA A 113 16.13 -3.95 4.09
CA ALA A 113 16.11 -5.18 3.29
C ALA A 113 15.10 -6.22 3.81
N GLY A 114 14.85 -6.26 5.13
CA GLY A 114 13.86 -7.15 5.74
C GLY A 114 12.43 -6.69 5.53
N GLY A 115 12.11 -5.46 5.93
CA GLY A 115 10.76 -4.90 5.83
C GLY A 115 10.33 -4.75 4.37
N TRP A 116 11.16 -4.11 3.55
CA TRP A 116 10.85 -3.87 2.15
C TRP A 116 10.57 -5.16 1.37
N VAL A 117 11.43 -6.18 1.48
CA VAL A 117 11.25 -7.44 0.74
C VAL A 117 9.99 -8.17 1.20
N LYS A 118 9.74 -8.23 2.51
CA LYS A 118 8.53 -8.86 3.06
C LYS A 118 7.26 -8.18 2.53
N TYR A 119 7.20 -6.86 2.54
CA TYR A 119 6.03 -6.13 2.06
C TYR A 119 5.89 -6.18 0.54
N ALA A 120 6.98 -6.20 -0.23
CA ALA A 120 6.93 -6.42 -1.67
C ALA A 120 6.27 -7.78 -2.01
N GLN A 121 6.65 -8.85 -1.29
CA GLN A 121 6.03 -10.17 -1.44
C GLN A 121 4.55 -10.17 -1.05
N ASN A 122 4.20 -9.50 0.05
CA ASN A 122 2.80 -9.41 0.49
C ASN A 122 1.93 -8.64 -0.53
N ILE A 123 2.47 -7.57 -1.12
CA ILE A 123 1.80 -6.77 -2.15
C ILE A 123 1.50 -7.62 -3.40
N GLU A 124 2.50 -8.40 -3.87
CA GLU A 124 2.31 -9.36 -4.97
C GLU A 124 1.23 -10.39 -4.63
N GLN A 125 1.27 -10.97 -3.42
CA GLN A 125 0.28 -11.95 -2.97
C GLN A 125 -1.13 -11.37 -2.86
N ALA A 126 -1.29 -10.08 -2.54
CA ALA A 126 -2.56 -9.39 -2.55
C ALA A 126 -3.13 -9.20 -3.97
N GLY A 127 -2.32 -9.44 -5.01
CA GLY A 127 -2.75 -9.50 -6.41
C GLY A 127 -2.35 -8.29 -7.26
N ALA A 128 -1.47 -7.44 -6.74
CA ALA A 128 -0.77 -6.43 -7.52
C ALA A 128 0.23 -7.09 -8.50
#